data_AF-A0A2E6SY50-F1
#
_entry.id   AF-A0A2E6SY50-F1
#
_cell.length_a   1.000
_cell.length_b   1.000
_cell.length_c   1.000
_cell.angle_alpha   90.00
_cell.angle_beta   90.00
_cell.angle_gamma   90.00
#
_symmetry.space_group_name_H-M   'P 1'
#
loop_
_entity.id
_entity.type
_entity.pdbx_description
1 polymer ?
#
loop_
_entity_poly.entity_id
_entity_poly.type
_entity_poly.pdbx_seq_one_letter_code
_entity_poly.pdbx_strand_id
1 'polypeptide(L)'
;MKKRTLFILLVIVSCSVWSQSNTYSDSCSIKKNGVYYASLDKETNIYLRFYENDTAVTTSSMNNIKKAATYIAKELGDKLMRGKYFINPSSCNIRVKAKNDFGKVKMDGIISGDKLVLAVINLDDRTASDFVFNFYPIAKP
;
A
#
# COMPACT_ATOMS: atom_id res chain seq x y z
N MET A 1 63.23 -48.95 10.69
CA MET A 1 62.00 -48.94 11.50
C MET A 1 60.83 -48.51 10.62
N LYS A 2 59.71 -49.22 10.71
CA LYS A 2 58.51 -49.10 9.84
C LYS A 2 57.58 -47.98 10.35
N LYS A 3 56.84 -47.36 9.40
CA LYS A 3 55.51 -46.71 9.53
C LYS A 3 55.52 -45.32 10.23
N ARG A 4 54.72 -44.33 9.82
CA ARG A 4 53.42 -44.30 9.14
C ARG A 4 53.23 -42.93 8.48
N THR A 5 52.93 -42.90 7.18
CA THR A 5 52.40 -41.72 6.50
C THR A 5 50.92 -41.58 6.88
N LEU A 6 50.55 -40.49 7.53
CA LEU A 6 49.16 -40.19 7.91
C LEU A 6 48.49 -39.49 6.71
N PHE A 7 47.68 -40.22 5.95
CA PHE A 7 46.79 -39.64 4.95
C PHE A 7 45.50 -39.17 5.65
N ILE A 8 45.32 -37.86 5.79
CA ILE A 8 44.06 -37.26 6.24
C ILE A 8 43.19 -37.09 4.98
N LEU A 9 42.18 -37.95 4.85
CA LEU A 9 41.17 -37.87 3.80
C LEU A 9 40.13 -36.81 4.24
N LEU A 10 40.23 -35.61 3.67
CA LEU A 10 39.28 -34.52 3.91
C LEU A 10 38.06 -34.72 3.01
N VAL A 11 36.96 -35.25 3.57
CA VAL A 11 35.68 -35.40 2.87
C VAL A 11 35.04 -34.01 2.78
N ILE A 12 35.17 -33.37 1.62
CA ILE A 12 34.48 -32.13 1.30
C ILE A 12 33.04 -32.51 0.98
N VAL A 13 32.16 -32.43 1.98
CA VAL A 13 30.71 -32.52 1.77
C VAL A 13 30.31 -31.24 1.02
N SER A 14 30.18 -31.34 -0.29
CA SER A 14 29.62 -30.30 -1.13
C SER A 14 28.14 -30.13 -0.75
N CYS A 15 27.86 -29.18 0.14
CA CYS A 15 26.53 -28.62 0.29
C CYS A 15 26.11 -28.06 -1.08
N SER A 16 25.21 -28.75 -1.77
CA SER A 16 24.44 -28.19 -2.85
C SER A 16 23.64 -27.02 -2.29
N VAL A 17 24.17 -25.82 -2.46
CA VAL A 17 23.45 -24.57 -2.21
C VAL A 17 22.34 -24.53 -3.25
N TRP A 18 21.17 -25.05 -2.89
CA TRP A 18 19.91 -24.75 -3.56
C TRP A 18 19.65 -23.25 -3.35
N SER A 19 20.18 -22.44 -4.26
CA SER A 19 19.69 -21.08 -4.47
C SER A 19 18.26 -21.21 -4.99
N GLN A 20 17.29 -21.27 -4.08
CA GLN A 20 15.93 -20.89 -4.41
C GLN A 20 15.97 -19.40 -4.74
N SER A 21 15.95 -19.09 -6.03
CA SER A 21 15.58 -17.77 -6.50
C SER A 21 14.14 -17.54 -6.06
N ASN A 22 13.97 -16.89 -4.90
CA ASN A 22 12.68 -16.34 -4.51
C ASN A 22 12.37 -15.21 -5.48
N THR A 23 11.69 -15.54 -6.58
CA THR A 23 10.93 -14.58 -7.36
C THR A 23 9.85 -14.06 -6.42
N TYR A 24 10.17 -13.02 -5.64
CA TYR A 24 9.16 -12.24 -4.94
C TYR A 24 8.24 -11.71 -6.03
N SER A 25 7.07 -12.34 -6.15
CA SER A 25 5.94 -11.77 -6.84
C SER A 25 5.77 -10.35 -6.31
N ASP A 26 5.64 -9.38 -7.21
CA ASP A 26 5.43 -7.95 -6.97
C ASP A 26 4.04 -7.67 -6.33
N SER A 27 3.56 -8.59 -5.48
CA SER A 27 2.15 -8.84 -5.17
C SER A 27 1.53 -7.87 -4.16
N CYS A 28 2.35 -7.09 -3.46
CA CYS A 28 1.91 -6.11 -2.47
C CYS A 28 2.29 -4.67 -2.88
N SER A 29 2.24 -4.35 -4.18
CA SER A 29 2.55 -3.02 -4.70
C SER A 29 1.29 -2.15 -4.79
N ILE A 30 1.45 -0.85 -4.58
CA ILE A 30 0.39 0.15 -4.78
C ILE A 30 0.65 0.95 -6.05
N LYS A 31 -0.42 1.31 -6.77
CA LYS A 31 -0.33 2.16 -7.95
C LYS A 31 -0.38 3.63 -7.55
N LYS A 32 0.63 4.39 -7.96
CA LYS A 32 0.79 5.83 -7.66
C LYS A 32 0.37 6.75 -8.81
N ASN A 33 0.14 6.19 -10.00
CA ASN A 33 -0.28 6.90 -11.22
C ASN A 33 -1.80 7.06 -11.34
N GLY A 34 -2.51 7.19 -10.21
CA GLY A 34 -3.96 7.26 -10.21
C GLY A 34 -4.55 7.53 -8.83
N VAL A 35 -5.85 7.25 -8.70
CA VAL A 35 -6.61 7.39 -7.46
C VAL A 35 -7.37 6.10 -7.20
N TYR A 36 -7.33 5.65 -5.95
CA TYR A 36 -8.20 4.63 -5.42
C TYR A 36 -9.51 5.25 -4.97
N TYR A 37 -10.65 4.61 -5.23
CA TYR A 37 -11.96 5.10 -4.82
C TYR A 37 -12.88 3.99 -4.28
N ALA A 38 -13.72 4.34 -3.31
CA ALA A 38 -14.77 3.48 -2.77
C ALA A 38 -16.05 4.30 -2.58
N SER A 39 -17.22 3.69 -2.79
CA SER A 39 -18.51 4.34 -2.53
C SER A 39 -18.74 4.45 -1.02
N LEU A 40 -19.00 5.67 -0.55
CA LEU A 40 -19.40 5.93 0.83
C LEU A 40 -20.91 5.87 0.96
N ASP A 41 -21.60 6.46 -0.01
CA ASP A 41 -23.06 6.42 -0.16
C ASP A 41 -23.43 6.54 -1.66
N LYS A 42 -24.71 6.80 -1.96
CA LYS A 42 -25.22 6.92 -3.33
C LYS A 42 -24.64 8.10 -4.11
N GLU A 43 -24.22 9.15 -3.41
CA GLU A 43 -23.81 10.44 -3.98
C GLU A 43 -22.33 10.73 -3.79
N THR A 44 -21.67 10.06 -2.83
CA THR A 44 -20.28 10.35 -2.45
C THR A 44 -19.38 9.13 -2.48
N ASN A 45 -18.11 9.38 -2.83
CA ASN A 45 -17.03 8.41 -2.75
C ASN A 45 -15.92 8.91 -1.82
N ILE A 46 -15.21 7.98 -1.22
CA ILE A 46 -13.89 8.19 -0.63
C ILE A 46 -12.85 8.03 -1.72
N TYR A 47 -11.90 8.94 -1.78
CA TYR A 47 -10.78 8.93 -2.69
C TYR A 47 -9.46 8.87 -1.93
N LEU A 48 -8.50 8.12 -2.44
CA LEU A 48 -7.18 7.92 -1.86
C LEU A 48 -6.10 7.92 -2.95
N ARG A 49 -5.06 8.73 -2.79
CA ARG A 49 -3.91 8.79 -3.69
C ARG A 49 -2.62 8.60 -2.93
N PHE A 50 -1.69 7.88 -3.55
CA PHE A 50 -0.35 7.64 -3.02
C PHE A 50 0.73 8.32 -3.87
N TYR A 51 1.82 8.71 -3.23
CA TYR A 51 2.97 9.39 -3.83
C TYR A 51 4.27 8.69 -3.42
N GLU A 52 5.36 8.92 -4.17
CA GLU A 52 6.64 8.21 -3.98
C GLU A 52 7.30 8.42 -2.61
N ASN A 53 7.04 9.53 -1.94
CA ASN A 53 7.65 9.89 -0.65
C ASN A 53 6.84 9.42 0.57
N ASP A 54 6.20 8.26 0.45
CA ASP A 54 5.27 7.69 1.44
C ASP A 54 4.09 8.58 1.80
N THR A 55 3.77 9.57 0.97
CA THR A 55 2.66 10.48 1.21
C THR A 55 1.35 9.90 0.68
N ALA A 56 0.30 10.04 1.47
CA ALA A 56 -1.06 9.73 1.07
C ALA A 56 -1.95 10.96 1.20
N VAL A 57 -2.87 11.10 0.24
CA VAL A 57 -3.91 12.15 0.24
C VAL A 57 -5.26 11.47 0.15
N THR A 58 -6.20 11.90 1.00
CA THR A 58 -7.57 11.37 0.98
C THR A 58 -8.61 12.46 1.20
N THR A 59 -9.80 12.24 0.64
CA THR A 59 -10.97 13.11 0.77
C THR A 59 -12.23 12.30 0.47
N SER A 60 -13.38 12.73 0.97
CA SER A 60 -14.67 12.36 0.40
C SER A 60 -15.15 13.46 -0.56
N SER A 61 -15.85 13.09 -1.63
CA SER A 61 -16.46 14.04 -2.57
C SER A 61 -17.56 13.38 -3.39
N MET A 62 -18.26 14.16 -4.22
CA MET A 62 -19.25 13.67 -5.17
C MET A 62 -18.70 12.48 -5.97
N ASN A 63 -19.56 11.51 -6.28
CA ASN A 63 -19.31 10.34 -7.11
C ASN A 63 -19.09 10.72 -8.60
N ASN A 64 -18.07 11.53 -8.87
CA ASN A 64 -17.56 11.84 -10.20
C ASN A 64 -16.05 11.64 -10.18
N ILE A 65 -15.63 10.39 -10.42
CA ILE A 65 -14.25 9.94 -10.27
C ILE A 65 -13.30 10.77 -11.14
N LYS A 66 -13.66 11.11 -12.39
CA LYS A 66 -12.81 11.91 -13.29
C LYS A 66 -12.53 13.32 -12.75
N LYS A 67 -13.56 14.00 -12.24
CA LYS A 67 -13.42 15.34 -11.62
C LYS A 67 -12.63 15.26 -10.32
N ALA A 68 -12.96 14.31 -9.44
CA ALA A 68 -12.27 14.13 -8.16
C ALA A 68 -10.80 13.79 -8.35
N ALA A 69 -10.48 12.89 -9.29
CA ALA A 69 -9.12 12.52 -9.64
C ALA A 69 -8.30 13.73 -10.13
N THR A 70 -8.90 14.60 -10.94
CA THR A 70 -8.27 15.85 -11.39
C THR A 70 -8.02 16.82 -10.23
N TYR A 71 -8.99 16.95 -9.32
CA TYR A 71 -8.89 17.82 -8.15
C TYR A 71 -7.78 17.38 -7.19
N ILE A 72 -7.78 16.09 -6.82
CA ILE A 72 -6.75 15.49 -5.96
C ILE A 72 -5.38 15.59 -6.60
N ALA A 73 -5.28 15.42 -7.92
CA ALA A 73 -4.02 15.53 -8.65
C ALA A 73 -3.42 16.94 -8.65
N LYS A 74 -4.26 17.97 -8.64
CA LYS A 74 -3.81 19.36 -8.56
C LYS A 74 -3.54 19.80 -7.12
N GLU A 75 -3.80 18.95 -6.13
CA GLU A 75 -3.55 19.21 -4.72
C GLU A 75 -4.25 20.46 -4.17
N LEU A 76 -5.35 20.86 -4.81
CA LEU A 76 -6.07 22.08 -4.48
C LEU A 76 -6.99 21.80 -3.29
N GLY A 77 -6.86 22.56 -2.22
CA GLY A 77 -7.90 22.73 -1.20
C GLY A 77 -7.60 22.17 0.19
N ASP A 78 -7.98 22.96 1.19
CA ASP A 78 -7.83 22.69 2.63
C ASP A 78 -8.63 21.47 3.11
N LYS A 79 -9.54 20.98 2.27
CA LYS A 79 -10.36 19.80 2.54
C LYS A 79 -9.62 18.48 2.31
N LEU A 80 -8.48 18.49 1.63
CA LEU A 80 -7.67 17.29 1.44
C LEU A 80 -6.97 16.91 2.75
N MET A 81 -7.22 15.70 3.24
CA MET A 81 -6.46 15.13 4.35
C MET A 81 -5.13 14.58 3.83
N ARG A 82 -4.04 14.96 4.48
CA ARG A 82 -2.69 14.58 4.07
C ARG A 82 -2.00 13.80 5.19
N GLY A 83 -1.15 12.86 4.81
CA GLY A 83 -0.30 12.18 5.78
C GLY A 83 0.55 11.10 5.13
N LYS A 84 0.78 10.01 5.86
CA LYS A 84 1.72 8.96 5.48
C LYS A 84 1.04 7.61 5.33
N TYR A 85 1.62 6.77 4.47
CA TYR A 85 1.29 5.37 4.39
C TYR A 85 2.49 4.48 4.69
N PHE A 86 2.21 3.23 5.08
CA PHE A 86 3.20 2.19 5.33
C PHE A 86 2.67 0.88 4.75
N ILE A 87 3.53 0.13 4.08
CA ILE A 87 3.23 -1.21 3.55
C ILE A 87 4.13 -2.22 4.25
N ASN A 88 3.55 -3.30 4.72
CA ASN A 88 4.27 -4.51 5.10
C ASN A 88 4.27 -5.48 3.91
N PRO A 89 5.41 -5.65 3.20
CA PRO A 89 5.47 -6.51 2.02
C PRO A 89 5.27 -7.99 2.34
N SER A 90 5.60 -8.44 3.55
CA SER A 90 5.47 -9.85 3.95
C SER A 90 4.02 -10.28 4.16
N SER A 91 3.13 -9.33 4.46
CA SER A 91 1.73 -9.62 4.77
C SER A 91 0.74 -8.88 3.87
N CYS A 92 1.22 -8.16 2.84
CA CYS A 92 0.45 -7.22 2.03
C CYS A 92 -0.41 -6.23 2.85
N ASN A 93 -0.03 -5.95 4.10
CA ASN A 93 -0.79 -5.02 4.94
C ASN A 93 -0.42 -3.60 4.58
N ILE A 94 -1.42 -2.73 4.50
CA ILE A 94 -1.24 -1.30 4.31
C ILE A 94 -1.89 -0.54 5.46
N ARG A 95 -1.21 0.52 5.90
CA ARG A 95 -1.72 1.47 6.86
C ARG A 95 -1.58 2.87 6.30
N VAL A 96 -2.63 3.66 6.38
CA VAL A 96 -2.66 5.08 6.03
C VAL A 96 -3.07 5.88 7.27
N LYS A 97 -2.39 6.99 7.52
CA LYS A 97 -2.81 8.00 8.51
C LYS A 97 -2.78 9.35 7.84
N ALA A 98 -3.91 10.05 7.83
CA ALA A 98 -4.04 11.38 7.23
C ALA A 98 -4.88 12.30 8.12
N LYS A 99 -4.62 13.61 8.03
CA LYS A 99 -5.36 14.62 8.77
C LYS A 99 -5.42 15.94 8.02
N ASN A 100 -6.37 16.78 8.41
CA ASN A 100 -6.40 18.22 8.14
C ASN A 100 -6.95 18.93 9.39
N ASP A 101 -7.35 20.19 9.25
CA ASP A 101 -7.91 20.97 10.35
C ASP A 101 -9.32 20.50 10.77
N PHE A 102 -9.99 19.70 9.93
CA PHE A 102 -11.36 19.24 10.14
C PHE A 102 -11.47 17.81 10.66
N GLY A 103 -10.38 17.04 10.62
CA GLY A 103 -10.40 15.71 11.21
C GLY A 103 -9.18 14.85 10.92
N LYS A 104 -9.22 13.64 11.47
CA LYS A 104 -8.14 12.65 11.41
C LYS A 104 -8.69 11.28 11.02
N VAL A 105 -8.03 10.64 10.06
CA VAL A 105 -8.39 9.30 9.60
C VAL A 105 -7.22 8.34 9.70
N LYS A 106 -7.52 7.10 10.09
CA LYS A 106 -6.64 5.95 9.93
C LYS A 106 -7.31 4.94 9.01
N MET A 107 -6.57 4.40 8.06
CA MET A 107 -7.04 3.29 7.23
C MET A 107 -6.10 2.11 7.42
N ASP A 108 -6.62 0.95 7.81
CA ASP A 108 -5.85 -0.28 7.98
C ASP A 108 -6.44 -1.36 7.06
N GLY A 109 -5.61 -2.13 6.38
CA GLY A 109 -6.14 -3.20 5.55
C GLY A 109 -5.10 -3.91 4.70
N ILE A 110 -5.55 -4.51 3.60
CA ILE A 110 -4.73 -5.37 2.74
C ILE A 110 -4.73 -4.90 1.29
N ILE A 111 -3.62 -5.16 0.61
CA ILE A 111 -3.45 -5.03 -0.83
C ILE A 111 -3.83 -6.38 -1.46
N SER A 112 -4.75 -6.36 -2.44
CA SER A 112 -5.19 -7.55 -3.16
C SER A 112 -5.26 -7.25 -4.65
N GLY A 113 -4.15 -7.53 -5.36
CA GLY A 113 -3.98 -7.14 -6.75
C GLY A 113 -4.13 -5.62 -6.90
N ASP A 114 -5.09 -5.20 -7.73
CA ASP A 114 -5.36 -3.79 -8.02
C ASP A 114 -6.31 -3.11 -7.02
N LYS A 115 -6.74 -3.83 -5.98
CA LYS A 115 -7.72 -3.34 -5.00
C LYS A 115 -7.07 -3.19 -3.62
N LEU A 116 -7.67 -2.29 -2.83
CA LEU A 116 -7.38 -2.18 -1.41
C LEU A 116 -8.64 -2.51 -0.63
N VAL A 117 -8.54 -3.40 0.35
CA VAL A 117 -9.63 -3.66 1.30
C VAL A 117 -9.22 -3.00 2.60
N LEU A 118 -9.87 -1.89 2.95
CA LEU A 118 -9.46 -1.02 4.05
C LEU A 118 -10.61 -0.80 5.02
N ALA A 119 -10.33 -0.96 6.31
CA ALA A 119 -11.13 -0.38 7.39
C ALA A 119 -10.78 1.11 7.51
N VAL A 120 -11.73 1.98 7.19
CA VAL A 120 -11.59 3.43 7.35
C VAL A 120 -12.12 3.83 8.72
N ILE A 121 -11.24 4.39 9.54
CA ILE A 121 -11.49 4.71 10.95
C ILE A 121 -11.39 6.23 11.13
N ASN A 122 -12.49 6.86 11.50
CA ASN A 122 -12.48 8.24 11.97
C ASN A 122 -11.87 8.25 13.38
N LEU A 123 -10.75 8.96 13.55
CA LEU A 123 -10.04 8.99 14.82
C LEU A 123 -10.63 9.97 15.83
N ASP A 124 -11.52 10.85 15.41
CA ASP A 124 -12.15 11.85 16.28
C ASP A 124 -13.33 11.25 17.05
N ASP A 125 -14.14 10.38 16.42
CA ASP A 125 -15.30 9.70 17.05
C ASP A 125 -15.16 8.17 17.19
N ARG A 126 -14.07 7.58 16.67
CA ARG A 126 -13.77 6.14 16.65
C ARG A 126 -14.76 5.27 15.88
N THR A 127 -15.56 5.85 15.00
CA THR A 127 -16.36 5.08 14.03
C THR A 127 -15.47 4.41 12.99
N ALA A 128 -15.88 3.25 12.51
CA ALA A 128 -15.14 2.47 11.53
C ALA A 128 -16.09 1.82 10.52
N SER A 129 -15.66 1.72 9.26
CA SER A 129 -16.39 1.03 8.21
C SER A 129 -15.42 0.45 7.18
N ASP A 130 -15.78 -0.70 6.61
CA ASP A 130 -14.94 -1.41 5.66
C ASP A 130 -15.29 -1.04 4.23
N PHE A 131 -14.26 -0.82 3.41
CA PHE A 131 -14.41 -0.41 2.03
C PHE A 131 -13.48 -1.19 1.10
N VAL A 132 -14.00 -1.49 -0.10
CA VAL A 132 -13.20 -2.01 -1.21
C VAL A 132 -12.91 -0.87 -2.17
N PHE A 133 -11.65 -0.45 -2.20
CA PHE A 133 -11.17 0.58 -3.10
C PHE A 133 -10.75 -0.01 -4.43
N ASN A 134 -11.25 0.60 -5.51
CA ASN A 134 -10.89 0.26 -6.89
C ASN A 134 -9.94 1.32 -7.45
N PHE A 135 -9.01 0.92 -8.30
CA PHE A 135 -8.04 1.82 -8.91
C PHE A 135 -8.60 2.51 -10.17
N TYR A 136 -8.39 3.83 -10.27
CA TYR A 136 -8.65 4.62 -11.47
C TYR A 136 -7.36 5.32 -11.92
N PRO A 137 -6.82 5.02 -13.12
CA PRO A 137 -5.61 5.67 -13.62
C PRO A 137 -5.86 7.14 -13.95
N ILE A 138 -4.89 8.01 -13.64
CA ILE A 138 -4.89 9.40 -14.09
C ILE A 138 -3.87 9.50 -15.21
N ALA A 139 -4.30 9.90 -16.40
CA ALA A 139 -3.38 10.20 -17.49
C ALA A 139 -2.36 11.23 -17.00
N LYS A 140 -1.07 10.99 -17.25
CA LYS A 140 -0.06 12.03 -17.04
C LYS A 140 -0.48 13.24 -17.88
N PRO A 141 -0.51 14.45 -17.30
CA PRO A 141 -0.69 15.67 -18.09
C PRO A 141 0.38 15.78 -19.18
#